data_AF-A0A7Y7BAF1-F1
#
_entry.id   AF-A0A7Y7BAF1-F1
#
_cell.length_a   1.000
_cell.length_b   1.000
_cell.length_c   1.000
_cell.angle_alpha   90.00
_cell.angle_beta   90.00
_cell.angle_gamma   90.00
#
_symmetry.space_group_name_H-M   'P 1'
#
loop_
_entity.id
_entity.type
_entity.pdbx_description
1 polymer ?
#
loop_
_entity_poly.entity_id
_entity_poly.type
_entity_poly.pdbx_seq_one_letter_code
_entity_poly.pdbx_strand_id
1 'polypeptide(L)'
;MAKPPRVRPLPLRGLLRLNRPADIWPKPAFSAAVAMAVPDLVLLALGRLDLALYTAAGALCALYGHDRPYAVRARTVAWVVLGALAGTGAALTSAALIPSTAVLVLLAALTAAVHKVLCDATRIGPPGNIVLTFVTSTMFFVPQRIGDVPAHLGLVLAAGVLAWLVCMAPAPVRPHGPERIAVARALEAADRLLGAEPSGAARARHAAAAASGAAR
;
A
#
# COMPACT_ATOMS: atom_id res chain seq x y z
N MET A 1 -36.36 -38.61 -9.25
CA MET A 1 -34.98 -38.56 -9.79
C MET A 1 -34.40 -37.18 -9.47
N ALA A 2 -33.56 -37.07 -8.43
CA ALA A 2 -33.06 -35.78 -7.92
C ALA A 2 -31.81 -35.34 -8.71
N LYS A 3 -31.76 -34.07 -9.14
CA LYS A 3 -30.67 -33.49 -9.92
C LYS A 3 -29.44 -33.26 -9.01
N PRO A 4 -28.24 -33.75 -9.35
CA PRO A 4 -27.08 -33.58 -8.49
C PRO A 4 -26.68 -32.10 -8.37
N PRO A 5 -26.16 -31.66 -7.20
CA PRO A 5 -25.74 -30.29 -6.98
C PRO A 5 -24.57 -29.93 -7.92
N ARG A 6 -24.69 -28.80 -8.64
CA ARG A 6 -23.61 -28.27 -9.48
C ARG A 6 -22.50 -27.72 -8.59
N VAL A 7 -21.39 -28.45 -8.48
CA VAL A 7 -20.16 -27.95 -7.86
C VAL A 7 -19.56 -26.91 -8.80
N ARG A 8 -19.57 -25.62 -8.41
CA ARG A 8 -18.85 -24.58 -9.16
C ARG A 8 -17.35 -24.82 -8.95
N PRO A 9 -16.57 -25.07 -10.01
CA PRO A 9 -15.13 -25.22 -9.87
C PRO A 9 -14.54 -23.91 -9.32
N LEU A 10 -13.61 -24.02 -8.36
CA LEU A 10 -12.87 -22.88 -7.86
C LEU A 10 -12.13 -22.21 -9.03
N PRO A 11 -12.24 -20.88 -9.22
CA PRO A 11 -11.65 -20.18 -10.35
C PRO A 11 -10.13 -19.98 -10.16
N LEU A 12 -9.38 -21.08 -10.01
CA LEU A 12 -7.92 -21.08 -9.80
C LEU A 12 -7.17 -20.41 -10.96
N ARG A 13 -7.71 -20.51 -12.18
CA ARG A 13 -7.14 -19.85 -13.37
C ARG A 13 -7.14 -18.33 -13.28
N GLY A 14 -8.04 -17.74 -12.49
CA GLY A 14 -8.05 -16.29 -12.25
C GLY A 14 -6.92 -15.86 -11.31
N LEU A 15 -6.53 -16.72 -10.36
CA LEU A 15 -5.46 -16.46 -9.39
C LEU A 15 -4.07 -16.59 -10.01
N LEU A 16 -3.91 -17.52 -10.96
CA LEU A 16 -2.64 -17.76 -11.65
C LEU A 16 -2.43 -16.87 -12.89
N ARG A 17 -3.42 -16.04 -13.25
CA ARG A 17 -3.28 -15.09 -14.35
C ARG A 17 -2.50 -13.88 -13.87
N LEU A 18 -1.25 -13.79 -14.31
CA LEU A 18 -0.45 -12.59 -14.14
C LEU A 18 -1.11 -11.45 -14.93
N ASN A 19 -1.64 -10.49 -14.18
CA ASN A 19 -2.24 -9.30 -14.79
C ASN A 19 -1.13 -8.45 -15.41
N ARG A 20 -1.45 -7.74 -16.50
CA ARG A 20 -0.48 -6.83 -17.13
C ARG A 20 -0.02 -5.80 -16.07
N PRO A 21 1.29 -5.56 -15.90
CA PRO A 21 1.76 -4.56 -14.94
C PRO A 21 1.11 -3.21 -15.25
N ALA A 22 0.69 -2.50 -14.21
CA ALA A 22 0.06 -1.19 -14.39
C ALA A 22 1.02 -0.26 -15.14
N ASP A 23 0.54 0.51 -16.12
CA ASP A 23 1.38 1.42 -16.93
C ASP A 23 2.12 2.49 -16.10
N ILE A 24 1.80 2.60 -14.81
CA ILE A 24 2.41 3.54 -13.86
C ILE A 24 3.42 2.89 -12.91
N TRP A 25 3.71 1.58 -13.03
CA TRP A 25 4.55 0.83 -12.08
C TRP A 25 5.96 1.42 -11.80
N PRO A 26 6.65 2.09 -12.75
CA PRO A 26 7.98 2.64 -12.46
C PRO A 26 7.95 3.80 -11.47
N LYS A 27 6.83 4.54 -11.40
CA LYS A 27 6.71 5.74 -10.54
C LYS A 27 6.68 5.37 -9.05
N PRO A 28 5.79 4.48 -8.56
CA PRO A 28 5.83 4.01 -7.18
C PRO A 28 7.17 3.36 -6.83
N ALA A 29 7.72 2.54 -7.74
CA ALA A 29 8.98 1.85 -7.49
C ALA A 29 10.15 2.84 -7.30
N PHE A 30 10.25 3.87 -8.15
CA PHE A 30 11.26 4.90 -8.02
C PHE A 30 11.07 5.74 -6.75
N SER A 31 9.83 6.15 -6.44
CA SER A 31 9.54 6.88 -5.20
C SER A 31 9.92 6.08 -3.95
N ALA A 32 9.59 4.79 -3.91
CA ALA A 32 9.96 3.90 -2.81
C ALA A 32 11.47 3.70 -2.72
N ALA A 33 12.16 3.50 -3.86
CA ALA A 33 13.60 3.37 -3.89
C ALA A 33 14.30 4.61 -3.35
N VAL A 34 13.88 5.82 -3.76
CA VAL A 34 14.43 7.08 -3.23
C VAL A 34 14.11 7.23 -1.74
N ALA A 35 12.88 6.94 -1.33
CA ALA A 35 12.46 7.05 0.07
C ALA A 35 13.18 6.06 0.99
N MET A 36 13.63 4.90 0.48
CA MET A 36 14.46 3.93 1.21
C MET A 36 15.95 4.31 1.17
N ALA A 37 16.47 4.67 0.00
CA ALA A 37 17.90 4.90 -0.18
C ALA A 37 18.42 6.02 0.73
N VAL A 38 17.67 7.10 0.89
CA VAL A 38 18.10 8.24 1.72
C VAL A 38 18.30 7.84 3.20
N PRO A 39 17.29 7.32 3.93
CA PRO A 39 17.47 6.94 5.33
C PRO A 39 18.45 5.77 5.49
N ASP A 40 18.45 4.80 4.57
CA ASP A 40 19.32 3.62 4.70
C ASP A 40 20.79 3.97 4.43
N LEU A 41 21.09 4.91 3.53
CA LEU A 41 22.45 5.44 3.36
C LEU A 41 22.91 6.24 4.57
N VAL A 42 22.01 6.99 5.22
CA VAL A 42 22.31 7.68 6.48
C VAL A 42 22.61 6.65 7.58
N LEU A 43 21.79 5.62 7.71
CA LEU A 43 22.02 4.54 8.68
C LEU A 43 23.32 3.78 8.38
N LEU A 44 23.63 3.52 7.11
CA LEU A 44 24.90 2.93 6.70
C LEU A 44 26.09 3.79 7.12
N ALA A 45 26.04 5.10 6.87
CA ALA A 45 27.08 6.03 7.28
C ALA A 45 27.25 6.10 8.80
N LEU A 46 26.16 5.93 9.56
CA LEU A 46 26.18 5.87 11.02
C LEU A 46 26.55 4.49 11.58
N GLY A 47 26.74 3.47 10.73
CA GLY A 47 26.97 2.09 11.16
C GLY A 47 25.75 1.46 11.86
N ARG A 48 24.54 1.98 11.61
CA ARG A 48 23.29 1.59 12.27
C ARG A 48 22.25 0.95 11.34
N LEU A 49 22.72 0.13 10.39
CA LEU A 49 21.83 -0.63 9.51
C LEU A 49 20.92 -1.64 10.25
N ASP A 50 21.21 -1.92 11.52
CA ASP A 50 20.30 -2.66 12.41
C ASP A 50 18.91 -1.99 12.52
N LEU A 51 18.84 -0.68 12.27
CA LEU A 51 17.60 0.11 12.33
C LEU A 51 16.85 0.19 10.99
N ALA A 52 17.38 -0.41 9.92
CA ALA A 52 16.81 -0.29 8.57
C ALA A 52 15.38 -0.85 8.46
N LEU A 53 15.03 -1.81 9.31
CA LEU A 53 13.67 -2.35 9.38
C LEU A 53 12.65 -1.26 9.76
N TYR A 54 13.01 -0.31 10.64
CA TYR A 54 12.11 0.77 11.07
C TYR A 54 11.99 1.87 10.02
N THR A 55 13.10 2.22 9.34
CA THR A 55 13.06 3.17 8.22
C THR A 55 12.27 2.61 7.04
N ALA A 56 12.41 1.30 6.75
CA ALA A 56 11.66 0.63 5.70
C ALA A 56 10.14 0.73 5.91
N ALA A 57 9.65 0.60 7.16
CA ALA A 57 8.22 0.72 7.47
C ALA A 57 7.63 2.09 7.06
N GLY A 58 8.38 3.18 7.27
CA GLY A 58 8.00 4.51 6.83
C GLY A 58 8.22 4.71 5.33
N ALA A 59 9.40 4.36 4.82
CA ALA A 59 9.80 4.58 3.43
C ALA A 59 8.89 3.87 2.41
N LEU A 60 8.48 2.63 2.70
CA LEU A 60 7.62 1.83 1.83
C LEU A 60 6.20 2.40 1.70
N CYS A 61 5.80 3.35 2.54
CA CYS A 61 4.57 4.13 2.35
C CYS A 61 4.61 4.94 1.03
N ALA A 62 5.80 5.17 0.45
CA ALA A 62 5.96 5.78 -0.87
C ALA A 62 5.54 4.88 -2.04
N LEU A 63 4.98 3.69 -1.79
CA LEU A 63 4.34 2.88 -2.84
C LEU A 63 2.87 3.26 -3.09
N TYR A 64 2.29 4.09 -2.23
CA TYR A 64 0.85 4.33 -2.19
C TYR A 64 0.44 5.66 -2.81
N GLY A 65 -0.74 5.70 -3.45
CA GLY A 65 -1.40 6.93 -3.88
C GLY A 65 -0.93 7.54 -5.20
N HIS A 66 0.00 6.92 -5.94
CA HIS A 66 0.51 7.42 -7.23
C HIS A 66 -0.52 7.46 -8.35
N ASP A 67 -1.62 6.72 -8.20
CA ASP A 67 -2.78 6.71 -9.08
C ASP A 67 -3.75 7.88 -8.80
N ARG A 68 -3.56 8.60 -7.70
CA ARG A 68 -4.49 9.65 -7.24
C ARG A 68 -4.03 11.07 -7.60
N PRO A 69 -4.98 12.03 -7.73
CA PRO A 69 -4.74 13.48 -7.68
C PRO A 69 -3.92 13.88 -6.45
N TYR A 70 -3.18 15.00 -6.51
CA TYR A 70 -2.24 15.35 -5.43
C TYR A 70 -2.88 15.56 -4.07
N ALA A 71 -4.06 16.20 -4.01
CA ALA A 71 -4.76 16.44 -2.75
C ALA A 71 -5.18 15.12 -2.08
N VAL A 72 -5.72 14.19 -2.87
CA VAL A 72 -6.12 12.86 -2.39
C VAL A 72 -4.89 12.03 -2.05
N ARG A 73 -3.85 12.06 -2.89
CA ARG A 73 -2.57 11.37 -2.65
C ARG A 73 -1.94 11.79 -1.34
N ALA A 74 -1.84 13.10 -1.07
CA ALA A 74 -1.25 13.61 0.16
C ALA A 74 -1.95 13.03 1.39
N ARG A 75 -3.30 13.01 1.37
CA ARG A 75 -4.11 12.44 2.45
C ARG A 75 -3.97 10.92 2.51
N THR A 76 -3.95 10.22 1.38
CA THR A 76 -3.77 8.76 1.33
C THR A 76 -2.42 8.35 1.91
N VAL A 77 -1.32 8.97 1.48
CA VAL A 77 0.02 8.65 1.98
C VAL A 77 0.12 8.97 3.47
N ALA A 78 -0.42 10.10 3.92
CA ALA A 78 -0.46 10.44 5.34
C ALA A 78 -1.21 9.37 6.17
N TRP A 79 -2.38 8.92 5.72
CA TRP A 79 -3.12 7.84 6.39
C TRP A 79 -2.36 6.52 6.41
N VAL A 80 -1.68 6.19 5.32
CA VAL A 80 -0.87 4.97 5.24
C VAL A 80 0.31 5.04 6.23
N VAL A 81 0.99 6.20 6.32
CA VAL A 81 2.06 6.43 7.30
C VAL A 81 1.54 6.31 8.73
N LEU A 82 0.38 6.90 9.04
CA LEU A 82 -0.25 6.78 10.36
C LEU A 82 -0.64 5.32 10.66
N GLY A 83 -1.15 4.59 9.68
CA GLY A 83 -1.45 3.16 9.80
C GLY A 83 -0.20 2.33 10.06
N ALA A 84 0.89 2.58 9.31
CA ALA A 84 2.18 1.93 9.50
C ALA A 84 2.76 2.24 10.89
N LEU A 85 2.66 3.48 11.34
CA LEU A 85 3.11 3.92 12.66
C LEU A 85 2.32 3.23 13.78
N ALA A 86 0.99 3.22 13.69
CA ALA A 86 0.13 2.56 14.68
C ALA A 86 0.35 1.04 14.70
N GLY A 87 0.41 0.40 13.54
CA GLY A 87 0.67 -1.03 13.41
C GLY A 87 2.05 -1.40 13.98
N THR A 88 3.08 -0.64 13.62
CA THR A 88 4.44 -0.84 14.15
C THR A 88 4.50 -0.61 15.66
N GLY A 89 3.82 0.42 16.18
CA GLY A 89 3.75 0.67 17.61
C GLY A 89 3.12 -0.49 18.37
N ALA A 90 2.00 -1.02 17.87
CA ALA A 90 1.36 -2.20 18.44
C ALA A 90 2.27 -3.43 18.38
N ALA A 91 2.95 -3.65 17.26
CA ALA A 91 3.85 -4.78 17.06
C ALA A 91 5.07 -4.74 18.00
N LEU A 92 5.78 -3.61 18.06
CA LEU A 92 6.98 -3.45 18.89
C LEU A 92 6.64 -3.49 20.39
N THR A 93 5.54 -2.85 20.79
CA THR A 93 5.09 -2.89 22.19
C THR A 93 4.71 -4.32 22.59
N SER A 94 4.04 -5.05 21.69
CA SER A 94 3.69 -6.46 21.92
C SER A 94 4.94 -7.33 22.02
N ALA A 95 5.89 -7.16 21.10
CA ALA A 95 7.16 -7.89 21.08
C ALA A 95 7.99 -7.64 22.36
N ALA A 96 7.91 -6.43 22.93
CA ALA A 96 8.62 -6.08 24.16
C ALA A 96 7.96 -6.61 25.44
N LEU A 97 6.63 -6.77 25.45
CA LEU A 97 5.88 -7.06 26.69
C LEU A 97 5.31 -8.49 26.75
N ILE A 98 5.15 -9.17 25.62
CA ILE A 98 4.44 -10.45 25.55
C ILE A 98 5.46 -11.57 25.26
N PRO A 99 5.71 -12.48 26.22
CA PRO A 99 6.65 -13.58 26.02
C PRO A 99 6.08 -14.74 25.18
N SER A 100 4.76 -14.81 25.03
CA SER A 100 4.09 -15.92 24.34
C SER A 100 4.08 -15.73 22.82
N THR A 101 4.85 -16.56 22.10
CA THR A 101 4.87 -16.58 20.63
C THR A 101 3.48 -16.81 20.03
N ALA A 102 2.66 -17.67 20.65
CA ALA A 102 1.30 -17.93 20.17
C ALA A 102 0.41 -16.67 20.21
N VAL A 103 0.58 -15.84 21.25
CA VAL A 103 -0.14 -14.56 21.36
C VAL A 103 0.39 -13.56 20.33
N LEU A 104 1.70 -13.50 20.10
CA LEU A 104 2.29 -12.62 19.07
C LEU A 104 1.80 -12.98 17.66
N VAL A 105 1.70 -14.28 17.34
CA VAL A 105 1.12 -14.77 16.08
C VAL A 105 -0.34 -14.34 15.94
N LEU A 106 -1.14 -14.48 17.01
CA LEU A 106 -2.53 -14.05 17.02
C LEU A 106 -2.65 -12.54 16.78
N LEU A 107 -1.84 -11.74 17.47
CA LEU A 107 -1.84 -10.27 17.32
C LEU A 107 -1.39 -9.86 15.92
N ALA A 108 -0.34 -10.48 15.37
CA ALA A 108 0.09 -10.24 13.99
C ALA A 108 -1.02 -10.57 12.98
N ALA A 109 -1.75 -11.68 13.18
CA ALA A 109 -2.88 -12.06 12.33
C ALA A 109 -4.05 -11.06 12.45
N LEU A 110 -4.36 -10.58 13.65
CA LEU A 110 -5.40 -9.56 13.87
C LEU A 110 -5.01 -8.23 13.22
N THR A 111 -3.77 -7.76 13.40
CA THR A 111 -3.26 -6.56 12.75
C THR A 111 -3.29 -6.70 11.23
N ALA A 112 -2.92 -7.87 10.69
CA ALA A 112 -3.02 -8.15 9.26
C ALA A 112 -4.48 -8.08 8.74
N ALA A 113 -5.43 -8.61 9.50
CA ALA A 113 -6.86 -8.52 9.18
C ALA A 113 -7.34 -7.05 9.19
N VAL A 114 -6.92 -6.26 10.18
CA VAL A 114 -7.21 -4.82 10.25
C VAL A 114 -6.64 -4.09 9.02
N HIS A 115 -5.38 -4.34 8.66
CA HIS A 115 -4.79 -3.73 7.45
C HIS A 115 -5.59 -4.11 6.20
N LYS A 116 -6.01 -5.37 6.07
CA LYS A 116 -6.83 -5.83 4.94
C LYS A 116 -8.16 -5.09 4.87
N VAL A 117 -8.90 -5.06 5.97
CA VAL A 117 -10.22 -4.41 6.05
C VAL A 117 -10.09 -2.91 5.77
N LEU A 118 -9.10 -2.23 6.35
CA LEU A 118 -8.89 -0.80 6.11
C LEU A 118 -8.50 -0.51 4.66
N CYS A 119 -7.59 -1.29 4.06
CA CYS A 119 -7.21 -1.09 2.66
C CYS A 119 -8.39 -1.33 1.70
N ASP A 120 -9.22 -2.34 1.98
CA ASP A 120 -10.42 -2.61 1.19
C ASP A 120 -11.46 -1.50 1.34
N ALA A 121 -11.73 -1.06 2.58
CA ALA A 121 -12.70 -0.02 2.88
C ALA A 121 -12.31 1.34 2.28
N THR A 122 -11.01 1.67 2.31
CA THR A 122 -10.46 2.90 1.72
C THR A 122 -10.16 2.78 0.22
N ARG A 123 -10.40 1.60 -0.37
CA ARG A 123 -10.12 1.28 -1.77
C ARG A 123 -8.67 1.61 -2.15
N ILE A 124 -7.72 1.34 -1.25
CA ILE A 124 -6.30 1.47 -1.55
C ILE A 124 -5.95 0.44 -2.62
N GLY A 125 -5.44 0.91 -3.76
CA GLY A 125 -5.01 0.06 -4.86
C GLY A 125 -3.75 -0.75 -4.52
N PRO A 126 -3.26 -1.60 -5.43
CA PRO A 126 -1.99 -2.30 -5.27
C PRO A 126 -0.86 -1.32 -4.86
N PRO A 127 -0.03 -1.66 -3.85
CA PRO A 127 0.18 -3.00 -3.26
C PRO A 127 -0.85 -3.44 -2.20
N GLY A 128 -1.88 -2.63 -1.91
CA GLY A 128 -2.90 -2.96 -0.91
C GLY A 128 -2.31 -3.10 0.50
N ASN A 129 -2.81 -4.04 1.29
CA ASN A 129 -2.33 -4.24 2.66
C ASN A 129 -0.99 -5.01 2.75
N ILE A 130 -0.52 -5.62 1.66
CA ILE A 130 0.54 -6.64 1.71
C ILE A 130 1.82 -6.10 2.35
N VAL A 131 2.28 -4.92 1.91
CA VAL A 131 3.54 -4.34 2.39
C VAL A 131 3.43 -3.94 3.86
N LEU A 132 2.34 -3.26 4.24
CA LEU A 132 2.06 -2.91 5.64
C LEU A 132 1.99 -4.14 6.54
N THR A 133 1.24 -5.16 6.13
CA THR A 133 1.13 -6.42 6.85
C THR A 133 2.47 -7.10 6.98
N PHE A 134 3.25 -7.20 5.91
CA PHE A 134 4.53 -7.89 5.94
C PHE A 134 5.50 -7.23 6.93
N VAL A 135 5.73 -5.93 6.77
CA VAL A 135 6.66 -5.18 7.64
C VAL A 135 6.20 -5.20 9.09
N THR A 136 4.91 -4.95 9.34
CA THR A 136 4.37 -4.93 10.70
C THR A 136 4.39 -6.30 11.35
N SER A 137 4.09 -7.37 10.62
CA SER A 137 4.17 -8.74 11.13
C SER A 137 5.60 -9.11 11.51
N THR A 138 6.60 -8.70 10.73
CA THR A 138 8.01 -8.88 11.10
C THR A 138 8.34 -8.23 12.44
N MET A 139 7.77 -7.04 12.72
CA MET A 139 8.01 -6.29 13.96
C MET A 139 7.50 -7.00 15.22
N PHE A 140 6.55 -7.93 15.11
CA PHE A 140 6.11 -8.75 16.25
C PHE A 140 7.17 -9.75 16.72
N PHE A 141 8.17 -10.08 15.88
CA PHE A 141 9.12 -11.17 16.13
C PHE A 141 10.58 -10.72 16.18
N VAL A 142 10.84 -9.41 16.19
CA VAL A 142 12.18 -8.87 16.47
C VAL A 142 12.37 -8.67 17.97
N PRO A 143 13.55 -8.99 18.52
CA PRO A 143 13.87 -8.68 19.91
C PRO A 143 13.70 -7.18 20.17
N GLN A 144 12.91 -6.81 21.17
CA GLN A 144 12.58 -5.42 21.49
C GLN A 144 12.60 -5.15 22.97
N ARG A 145 12.99 -3.93 23.34
CA ARG A 145 12.87 -3.38 24.69
C ARG A 145 11.91 -2.21 24.64
N ILE A 146 11.08 -2.08 25.68
CA ILE A 146 10.04 -1.04 25.71
C ILE A 146 10.62 0.38 25.63
N GLY A 147 11.82 0.60 26.18
CA GLY A 147 12.51 1.90 26.14
C GLY A 147 12.96 2.33 24.75
N ASP A 148 13.13 1.39 23.81
CA ASP A 148 13.59 1.69 22.45
C ASP A 148 12.43 2.00 21.49
N VAL A 149 11.19 1.63 21.87
CA VAL A 149 9.99 1.78 21.04
C VAL A 149 9.77 3.23 20.58
N PRO A 150 9.88 4.28 21.43
CA PRO A 150 9.71 5.66 20.97
C PRO A 150 10.74 6.07 19.90
N ALA A 151 11.99 5.64 20.04
CA ALA A 151 13.05 5.94 19.07
C ALA A 151 12.80 5.23 17.73
N HIS A 152 12.41 3.95 17.77
CA HIS A 152 12.06 3.19 16.56
C HIS A 152 10.85 3.79 15.84
N LEU A 153 9.80 4.21 16.58
CA LEU A 153 8.66 4.91 16.00
C LEU A 153 9.03 6.29 15.42
N GLY A 154 10.01 6.98 16.02
CA GLY A 154 10.60 8.18 15.46
C GLY A 154 11.21 7.96 14.07
N LEU A 155 11.91 6.83 13.87
CA LEU A 155 12.46 6.47 12.56
C LEU A 155 11.37 6.15 11.54
N VAL A 156 10.34 5.40 11.94
CA VAL A 156 9.18 5.10 11.08
C VAL A 156 8.52 6.40 10.62
N LEU A 157 8.28 7.33 11.54
CA LEU A 157 7.66 8.62 11.24
C LEU A 157 8.55 9.48 10.34
N ALA A 158 9.86 9.58 10.64
CA ALA A 158 10.80 10.36 9.85
C ALA A 158 10.89 9.84 8.40
N ALA A 159 11.02 8.52 8.22
CA ALA A 159 11.02 7.92 6.89
C ALA A 159 9.66 8.04 6.19
N GLY A 160 8.55 7.99 6.94
CA GLY A 160 7.20 8.22 6.43
C GLY A 160 6.97 9.66 5.94
N VAL A 161 7.48 10.65 6.66
CA VAL A 161 7.47 12.06 6.23
C VAL A 161 8.31 12.23 4.96
N LEU A 162 9.49 11.62 4.90
CA LEU A 162 10.30 11.64 3.69
C LEU A 162 9.57 10.98 2.51
N ALA A 163 8.96 9.81 2.71
CA ALA A 163 8.13 9.15 1.70
C ALA A 163 7.01 10.06 1.18
N TRP A 164 6.34 10.77 2.09
CA TRP A 164 5.32 11.76 1.75
C TRP A 164 5.90 12.89 0.88
N LEU A 165 7.05 13.46 1.26
CA LEU A 165 7.72 14.50 0.48
C LEU A 165 8.11 14.00 -0.92
N VAL A 166 8.67 12.80 -1.03
CA VAL A 166 9.02 12.19 -2.33
C VAL A 166 7.79 11.99 -3.22
N CYS A 167 6.67 11.54 -2.66
CA CYS A 167 5.41 11.37 -3.39
C CYS A 167 4.79 12.69 -3.87
N MET A 168 5.06 13.78 -3.15
CA MET A 168 4.54 15.13 -3.42
C MET A 168 5.53 16.02 -4.19
N ALA A 169 6.80 15.62 -4.32
CA ALA A 169 7.85 16.39 -4.99
C ALA A 169 7.51 16.86 -6.42
N PRO A 170 6.73 16.12 -7.25
CA PRO A 170 6.39 16.60 -8.58
C PRO A 170 5.21 17.61 -8.62
N ALA A 171 4.54 17.87 -7.49
CA ALA A 171 3.44 18.83 -7.39
C ALA A 171 3.79 20.27 -7.80
N PRO A 172 4.91 20.89 -7.35
CA PRO A 172 5.27 22.25 -7.77
C PRO A 172 5.56 22.39 -9.27
N VAL A 173 6.07 21.34 -9.92
CA VAL A 173 6.43 21.39 -11.35
C VAL A 173 5.23 21.08 -12.25
N ARG A 174 4.34 20.17 -11.82
CA ARG A 174 3.20 19.71 -12.61
C ARG A 174 1.93 19.60 -11.75
N PRO A 175 1.38 20.73 -11.27
CA PRO A 175 0.30 20.73 -10.26
C PRO A 175 -0.98 20.03 -10.72
N HIS A 176 -1.28 20.04 -12.02
CA HIS A 176 -2.47 19.39 -12.59
C HIS A 176 -2.15 18.15 -13.44
N GLY A 177 -0.92 17.61 -13.31
CA GLY A 177 -0.47 16.47 -14.11
C GLY A 177 -1.33 15.21 -13.89
N PRO A 178 -1.49 14.74 -12.64
CA PRO A 178 -2.32 13.58 -12.32
C PRO A 178 -3.79 13.74 -12.76
N GLU A 179 -4.35 14.94 -12.57
CA GLU A 179 -5.75 15.26 -12.85
C GLU A 179 -6.03 15.17 -14.35
N ARG A 180 -5.14 15.74 -15.19
CA ARG A 180 -5.24 15.65 -16.65
C ARG A 180 -5.18 14.21 -17.14
N ILE A 181 -4.33 13.37 -16.54
CA ILE A 181 -4.22 11.95 -16.90
C ILE A 181 -5.49 11.19 -16.47
N ALA A 182 -6.05 11.49 -15.29
CA ALA A 182 -7.29 10.89 -14.82
C ALA A 182 -8.47 11.19 -15.76
N VAL A 183 -8.60 12.44 -16.20
CA VAL A 183 -9.63 12.86 -17.17
C VAL A 183 -9.44 12.16 -18.52
N ALA A 184 -8.22 12.14 -19.05
CA ALA A 184 -7.93 11.46 -20.32
C ALA A 184 -8.32 9.97 -20.25
N ARG A 185 -7.96 9.28 -19.16
CA ARG A 185 -8.32 7.87 -18.95
C ARG A 185 -9.82 7.65 -18.81
N ALA A 186 -10.55 8.57 -18.18
CA ALA A 186 -12.01 8.48 -18.08
C ALA A 186 -12.68 8.62 -19.46
N LEU A 187 -12.21 9.54 -20.29
CA LEU A 187 -12.68 9.71 -21.67
C LEU A 187 -12.38 8.49 -22.54
N GLU A 188 -11.15 7.96 -22.48
CA GLU A 188 -10.77 6.72 -23.18
C GLU A 188 -11.57 5.49 -22.71
N ALA A 189 -11.97 5.44 -21.44
CA ALA A 189 -12.81 4.37 -20.92
C ALA A 189 -14.27 4.50 -21.36
N ALA A 190 -14.79 5.74 -21.45
CA ALA A 190 -16.13 6.02 -21.96
C ALA A 190 -16.25 5.68 -23.45
N ASP A 191 -15.28 6.09 -24.27
CA ASP A 191 -15.23 5.76 -25.69
C ASP A 191 -15.23 4.24 -25.94
N ARG A 192 -14.40 3.49 -25.20
CA ARG A 192 -14.38 2.02 -25.23
C ARG A 192 -15.71 1.38 -24.81
N LEU A 193 -16.47 2.02 -23.93
CA LEU A 193 -17.80 1.54 -23.55
C LEU A 193 -18.83 1.78 -24.66
N LEU A 194 -18.76 2.92 -25.34
CA LEU A 194 -19.63 3.23 -26.47
C LEU A 194 -19.38 2.29 -27.66
N GLY A 195 -18.13 1.88 -27.89
CA GLY A 195 -17.75 0.91 -28.93
C GLY A 195 -17.80 -0.57 -28.52
N ALA A 196 -18.32 -0.92 -27.33
CA ALA A 196 -18.26 -2.30 -26.84
C ALA A 196 -19.41 -3.17 -27.36
N GLU A 197 -19.06 -4.29 -28.00
CA GLU A 197 -20.00 -5.37 -28.33
C GLU A 197 -20.67 -5.98 -27.08
N PRO A 198 -21.88 -6.60 -27.20
CA PRO A 198 -22.65 -7.12 -26.07
C PRO A 198 -21.89 -8.12 -25.18
N SER A 199 -20.98 -8.90 -25.77
CA SER A 199 -20.12 -9.87 -25.07
C SER A 199 -19.00 -9.22 -24.23
N GLY A 200 -18.61 -7.98 -24.55
CA GLY A 200 -17.59 -7.19 -23.85
C GLY A 200 -18.16 -6.08 -22.95
N ALA A 201 -19.45 -5.76 -23.10
CA ALA A 201 -20.10 -4.63 -22.43
C ALA A 201 -19.98 -4.65 -20.90
N ALA A 202 -20.05 -5.82 -20.25
CA ALA A 202 -19.91 -5.91 -18.79
C ALA A 202 -18.50 -5.50 -18.31
N ARG A 203 -17.46 -5.88 -19.07
CA ARG A 203 -16.05 -5.52 -18.75
C ARG A 203 -15.78 -4.04 -19.04
N ALA A 204 -16.32 -3.53 -20.16
CA ALA A 204 -16.22 -2.12 -20.51
C ALA A 204 -16.94 -1.21 -19.50
N ARG A 205 -18.13 -1.61 -19.02
CA ARG A 205 -18.86 -0.90 -17.95
C ARG A 205 -18.07 -0.86 -16.65
N HIS A 206 -17.47 -1.98 -16.26
CA HIS A 206 -16.63 -2.04 -15.06
C HIS A 206 -15.39 -1.13 -15.17
N ALA A 207 -14.73 -1.12 -16.34
CA ALA A 207 -13.58 -0.25 -16.60
C ALA A 207 -13.96 1.25 -16.59
N ALA A 208 -15.09 1.62 -17.20
CA ALA A 208 -15.61 2.98 -17.16
C ALA A 208 -15.97 3.42 -15.74
N ALA A 209 -16.64 2.56 -14.96
CA ALA A 209 -16.96 2.86 -13.56
C ALA A 209 -15.69 3.06 -12.70
N ALA A 210 -14.66 2.24 -12.92
CA ALA A 210 -13.38 2.37 -12.22
C ALA A 210 -12.63 3.66 -12.60
N ALA A 211 -12.61 4.02 -13.89
CA ALA A 211 -11.97 5.24 -14.36
C ALA A 211 -12.65 6.51 -13.84
N SER A 212 -13.99 6.54 -13.85
CA SER A 212 -14.78 7.65 -13.29
C SER A 212 -14.60 7.80 -11.77
N GLY A 213 -14.40 6.70 -11.04
CA GLY A 213 -14.09 6.72 -9.61
C GLY A 213 -12.68 7.24 -9.31
N ALA A 214 -11.71 7.04 -10.19
CA ALA A 214 -10.34 7.54 -10.04
C ALA A 214 -10.19 9.04 -10.36
N ALA A 215 -11.18 9.64 -11.03
CA ALA A 215 -11.22 11.07 -11.37
C ALA A 215 -11.90 11.95 -10.31
N ARG A 216 -12.48 11.37 -9.25
CA ARG A 216 -13.06 12.07 -8.09
C ARG A 216 -12.08 12.11 -6.92
#